data_AF-A0AAU6BQ42-F1
#
_entry.id   AF-A0AAU6BQ42-F1
#
_cell.length_a   1.000
_cell.length_b   1.000
_cell.length_c   1.000
_cell.angle_alpha   90.00
_cell.angle_beta   90.00
_cell.angle_gamma   90.00
#
_symmetry.space_group_name_H-M   'P 1'
#
loop_
_entity.id
_entity.type
_entity.pdbx_description
1 polymer ?
#
loop_
_entity_poly.entity_id
_entity_poly.type
_entity_poly.pdbx_seq_one_letter_code
_entity_poly.pdbx_strand_id
1 'polypeptide(L)'
;MGTKVRGQATRTGARVLYVPTGRGPASLQRAQEARLESAESLESALAASDFMLSVCPPHAAEDVAHKVLAHPFRGVYVEANDISPDRIRRIAAACAEHDVLMRVPHATGLLRGSAPDNSPKRSVADGRAQPMTKR
;
A
#
# COMPACT_ATOMS: atom_id res chain seq x y z
N MET A 1 -0.01 1.68 -5.80
CA MET A 1 -1.16 0.77 -5.60
C MET A 1 -1.59 0.68 -4.14
N GLY A 2 -0.69 0.46 -3.17
CA GLY A 2 -1.06 0.27 -1.77
C GLY A 2 -1.99 1.35 -1.15
N THR A 3 -1.88 2.61 -1.55
CA THR A 3 -2.75 3.70 -1.06
C THR A 3 -4.20 3.57 -1.50
N LYS A 4 -4.47 3.05 -2.72
CA LYS A 4 -5.83 2.80 -3.20
C LYS A 4 -6.47 1.66 -2.40
N VAL A 5 -5.73 0.57 -2.18
CA VAL A 5 -6.18 -0.59 -1.37
C VAL A 5 -6.49 -0.14 0.06
N ARG A 6 -5.55 0.59 0.69
CA ARG A 6 -5.72 1.18 2.03
C ARG A 6 -6.95 2.10 2.10
N GLY A 7 -7.13 2.96 1.09
CA GLY A 7 -8.30 3.84 1.00
C GLY A 7 -9.63 3.12 0.72
N GLN A 8 -9.65 1.92 0.14
CA GLN A 8 -10.87 1.10 0.07
C GLN A 8 -11.21 0.53 1.45
N ALA A 9 -10.22 -0.05 2.14
CA ALA A 9 -10.40 -0.65 3.45
C ALA A 9 -10.90 0.37 4.49
N THR A 10 -10.41 1.62 4.47
CA THR A 10 -10.94 2.65 5.38
C THR A 10 -12.42 2.97 5.13
N ARG A 11 -12.92 2.83 3.89
CA ARG A 11 -14.33 3.09 3.58
C ARG A 11 -15.27 1.97 4.02
N THR A 12 -14.75 0.80 4.36
CA THR A 12 -15.55 -0.27 4.97
C THR A 12 -15.57 -0.18 6.50
N GLY A 13 -15.02 0.89 7.08
CA GLY A 13 -14.91 1.08 8.53
C GLY A 13 -13.73 0.35 9.18
N ALA A 14 -12.85 -0.28 8.39
CA ALA A 14 -11.65 -0.90 8.93
C ALA A 14 -10.66 0.16 9.39
N ARG A 15 -10.08 -0.02 10.57
CA ARG A 15 -8.93 0.76 11.04
C ARG A 15 -7.70 0.32 10.26
N VAL A 16 -7.05 1.25 9.56
CA VAL A 16 -5.89 0.95 8.72
C VAL A 16 -4.68 1.73 9.20
N LEU A 17 -3.69 1.00 9.70
CA LEU A 17 -2.43 1.57 10.18
C LEU A 17 -1.40 1.71 9.04
N TYR A 18 -0.59 2.76 9.10
CA TYR A 18 0.58 2.92 8.23
C TYR A 18 1.81 3.36 9.04
N VAL A 19 2.99 2.91 8.63
CA VAL A 19 4.26 3.32 9.23
C VAL A 19 4.87 4.45 8.39
N PRO A 20 5.00 5.69 8.91
CA PRO A 20 5.50 6.85 8.16
C PRO A 20 7.01 6.83 7.95
N THR A 21 7.76 6.17 8.84
CA THR A 21 9.23 6.16 8.82
C THR A 21 9.78 5.65 7.48
N GLY A 22 10.72 6.41 6.90
CA GLY A 22 11.34 6.09 5.60
C GLY A 22 10.44 6.31 4.38
N ARG A 23 9.29 6.98 4.51
CA ARG A 23 8.41 7.32 3.38
C ARG A 23 8.63 8.75 2.90
N GLY A 24 8.71 8.92 1.58
CA GLY A 24 8.82 10.25 0.96
C GLY A 24 7.52 11.07 1.05
N PRO A 25 7.58 12.40 0.83
CA PRO A 25 6.46 13.32 1.03
C PRO A 25 5.16 12.93 0.32
N ALA A 26 5.26 12.47 -0.94
CA ALA A 26 4.10 12.05 -1.72
C ALA A 26 3.37 10.83 -1.12
N SER A 27 4.08 9.94 -0.41
CA SER A 27 3.47 8.79 0.25
C SER A 27 2.76 9.17 1.55
N LEU A 28 3.29 10.16 2.27
CA LEU A 28 2.66 10.72 3.46
C LEU A 28 1.36 11.45 3.10
N GLN A 29 1.38 12.29 2.06
CA GLN A 29 0.19 12.99 1.58
C GLN A 29 -0.95 12.03 1.22
N ARG A 30 -0.65 10.96 0.47
CA ARG A 30 -1.68 9.96 0.12
C ARG A 30 -2.23 9.20 1.33
N ALA A 31 -1.43 9.01 2.38
CA ALA A 31 -1.88 8.37 3.61
C ALA A 31 -2.85 9.28 4.38
N GLN A 32 -2.58 10.59 4.42
CA GLN A 32 -3.47 11.60 4.99
C GLN A 32 -4.79 11.70 4.22
N GLU A 33 -4.73 11.77 2.88
CA GLU A 33 -5.91 11.80 2.02
C GLU A 33 -6.81 10.57 2.20
N ALA A 34 -6.20 9.40 2.47
CA ALA A 34 -6.92 8.15 2.72
C ALA A 34 -7.34 7.96 4.20
N ARG A 35 -7.08 8.95 5.07
CA ARG A 35 -7.35 8.93 6.53
C ARG A 35 -6.76 7.71 7.23
N LEU A 36 -5.53 7.35 6.85
CA LEU A 36 -4.82 6.26 7.51
C LEU A 36 -4.26 6.75 8.84
N GLU A 37 -4.33 5.90 9.85
CA GLU A 37 -3.76 6.19 11.15
C GLU A 37 -2.27 5.84 11.15
N SER A 38 -1.44 6.76 11.62
CA SER A 38 0.01 6.55 11.70
C SER A 38 0.36 5.74 12.94
N ALA A 39 1.12 4.67 12.75
CA ALA A 39 1.81 3.98 13.82
C ALA A 39 3.25 4.51 13.97
N GLU A 40 3.77 4.50 15.19
CA GLU A 40 5.11 5.01 15.50
C GLU A 40 6.22 4.10 14.94
N SER A 41 5.95 2.79 14.85
CA SER A 41 6.90 1.79 14.36
C SER A 41 6.17 0.63 13.69
N LEU A 42 6.92 -0.25 13.02
CA LEU A 42 6.37 -1.50 12.50
C LEU A 42 5.85 -2.39 13.62
N GLU A 43 6.59 -2.46 14.73
CA GLU A 43 6.22 -3.24 15.90
C GLU A 43 4.88 -2.77 16.51
N SER A 44 4.69 -1.46 16.72
CA SER A 44 3.43 -0.95 17.27
C SER A 44 2.27 -1.11 16.30
N ALA A 45 2.52 -1.02 14.98
CA ALA A 45 1.52 -1.34 13.97
C ALA A 45 1.09 -2.81 14.04
N LEU A 46 2.05 -3.74 14.14
CA LEU A 46 1.78 -5.17 14.19
C LEU A 46 1.07 -5.58 15.48
N ALA A 47 1.48 -5.03 16.62
CA ALA A 47 0.84 -5.29 17.92
C ALA A 47 -0.63 -4.84 17.97
N ALA A 48 -0.98 -3.81 17.20
CA ALA A 48 -2.33 -3.26 17.14
C ALA A 48 -3.17 -3.79 15.96
N SER A 49 -2.67 -4.78 15.21
CA SER A 49 -3.32 -5.27 13.99
C SER A 49 -3.72 -6.75 14.10
N ASP A 50 -4.95 -7.07 13.70
CA ASP A 50 -5.39 -8.46 13.51
C ASP A 50 -4.93 -9.04 12.16
N PHE A 51 -4.69 -8.17 11.18
CA PHE A 51 -4.31 -8.53 9.82
C PHE A 51 -3.15 -7.66 9.32
N MET A 52 -2.13 -8.28 8.72
CA MET A 52 -1.05 -7.60 8.03
C MET A 52 -1.12 -7.89 6.54
N LEU A 53 -1.46 -6.88 5.73
CA LEU A 53 -1.57 -7.02 4.28
C LEU A 53 -0.26 -6.61 3.58
N SER A 54 0.42 -7.58 2.98
CA SER A 54 1.62 -7.37 2.16
C SER A 54 1.23 -6.95 0.74
N VAL A 55 1.56 -5.70 0.39
CA VAL A 55 1.45 -5.14 -0.97
C VAL A 55 2.69 -4.28 -1.23
N CYS A 56 3.65 -4.84 -1.96
CA CYS A 56 4.95 -4.30 -2.30
C CYS A 56 5.37 -4.75 -3.72
N PRO A 57 6.50 -4.28 -4.26
CA PRO A 57 7.07 -4.87 -5.47
C PRO A 57 7.37 -6.37 -5.28
N PRO A 58 7.20 -7.23 -6.31
CA PRO A 58 7.42 -8.67 -6.22
C PRO A 58 8.76 -9.10 -5.62
N HIS A 59 9.83 -8.38 -5.94
CA HIS A 59 11.18 -8.69 -5.45
C HIS A 59 11.34 -8.48 -3.94
N ALA A 60 10.49 -7.67 -3.32
CA ALA A 60 10.57 -7.33 -1.90
C ALA A 60 9.67 -8.19 -1.01
N ALA A 61 8.86 -9.11 -1.58
CA ALA A 61 7.84 -9.84 -0.83
C ALA A 61 8.44 -10.72 0.29
N GLU A 62 9.51 -11.47 0.00
CA GLU A 62 10.20 -12.31 0.99
C GLU A 62 10.82 -11.44 2.09
N ASP A 63 11.53 -10.37 1.73
CA ASP A 63 12.12 -9.44 2.70
C ASP A 63 11.08 -8.80 3.63
N VAL A 64 9.91 -8.44 3.09
CA VAL A 64 8.81 -7.88 3.88
C VAL A 64 8.23 -8.93 4.83
N ALA A 65 8.04 -10.16 4.37
CA ALA A 65 7.59 -11.26 5.23
C ALA A 65 8.58 -11.47 6.40
N HIS A 66 9.87 -11.59 6.12
CA HIS A 66 10.88 -11.76 7.17
C HIS A 66 10.94 -10.59 8.14
N LYS A 67 10.79 -9.35 7.66
CA LYS A 67 10.71 -8.17 8.55
C LYS A 67 9.51 -8.22 9.48
N VAL A 68 8.36 -8.72 9.03
CA VAL A 68 7.17 -8.88 9.89
C VAL A 68 7.39 -10.01 10.90
N LEU A 69 7.91 -11.15 10.44
CA LEU A 69 8.13 -12.33 11.28
C LEU A 69 9.24 -12.13 12.33
N ALA A 70 10.13 -11.15 12.14
CA ALA A 70 11.10 -10.72 13.14
C ALA A 70 10.45 -10.05 14.38
N HIS A 71 9.14 -9.78 14.36
CA HIS A 71 8.38 -9.24 15.47
C HIS A 71 7.35 -10.27 15.97
N PRO A 72 6.91 -10.19 17.25
CA PRO A 72 5.89 -11.07 17.80
C PRO A 72 4.50 -10.71 17.23
N PHE A 73 4.25 -11.06 15.97
CA PHE A 73 2.96 -10.86 15.33
C PHE A 73 2.06 -12.09 15.53
N ARG A 74 0.84 -11.87 16.00
CA ARG A 74 -0.12 -12.94 16.33
C ARG A 74 -1.38 -12.93 15.45
N GLY A 75 -1.43 -12.01 14.49
CA GLY A 75 -2.51 -11.90 13.52
C GLY A 75 -2.29 -12.76 12.28
N VAL A 76 -3.05 -12.45 11.22
CA VAL A 76 -2.95 -13.14 9.93
C VAL A 76 -2.09 -12.33 8.96
N TYR A 77 -1.05 -12.97 8.40
CA TYR A 77 -0.26 -12.40 7.31
C TYR A 77 -0.96 -12.66 5.97
N VAL A 78 -1.36 -11.60 5.26
CA VAL A 78 -2.02 -11.70 3.96
C VAL A 78 -1.04 -11.32 2.86
N GLU A 79 -0.69 -12.27 2.01
CA GLU A 79 0.18 -12.05 0.85
C GLU A 79 -0.67 -11.71 -0.37
N ALA A 80 -0.67 -10.45 -0.78
CA ALA A 80 -1.47 -9.93 -1.89
C ALA A 80 -0.62 -9.42 -3.07
N ASN A 81 0.66 -9.76 -3.11
CA ASN A 81 1.54 -9.51 -4.23
C ASN A 81 1.32 -10.53 -5.35
N ASP A 82 1.53 -10.10 -6.59
CA ASP A 82 1.58 -10.99 -7.75
C ASP A 82 2.98 -11.60 -7.85
N ILE A 83 3.16 -12.79 -7.28
CA ILE A 83 4.44 -13.49 -7.15
C ILE A 83 4.29 -14.97 -7.52
N SER A 84 5.40 -15.63 -7.85
CA SER A 84 5.36 -17.04 -8.25
C SER A 84 4.89 -17.96 -7.10
N PRO A 85 4.27 -19.12 -7.42
CA PRO A 85 3.87 -20.11 -6.42
C PRO A 85 5.03 -20.55 -5.51
N ASP A 86 6.24 -20.67 -6.03
CA ASP A 86 7.42 -21.03 -5.23
C ASP A 86 7.77 -19.96 -4.19
N ARG A 87 7.58 -18.68 -4.53
CA ARG A 87 7.78 -17.58 -3.59
C ARG A 87 6.73 -17.61 -2.49
N ILE A 88 5.47 -17.87 -2.85
CA ILE A 88 4.38 -18.07 -1.88
C ILE A 88 4.72 -19.19 -0.91
N ARG A 89 5.20 -20.34 -1.41
CA ARG A 89 5.56 -21.49 -0.57
C ARG A 89 6.69 -21.16 0.40
N ARG A 90 7.71 -20.43 -0.02
CA ARG A 90 8.81 -19.99 0.88
C ARG A 90 8.31 -19.07 1.99
N ILE A 91 7.47 -18.10 1.65
CA ILE A 91 6.86 -17.21 2.64
C ILE A 91 5.96 -18.00 3.60
N ALA A 92 5.15 -18.93 3.08
CA ALA A 92 4.27 -19.77 3.89
C ALA A 92 5.05 -20.65 4.88
N ALA A 93 6.18 -21.22 4.45
CA ALA A 93 7.08 -21.97 5.32
C ALA A 93 7.63 -21.08 6.44
N ALA A 94 8.14 -19.89 6.11
CA ALA A 94 8.63 -18.94 7.11
C ALA A 94 7.53 -18.52 8.11
N CYS A 95 6.30 -18.27 7.64
CA CYS A 95 5.17 -17.96 8.51
C CYS A 95 4.85 -19.14 9.46
N ALA A 96 4.83 -20.37 8.95
CA ALA A 96 4.57 -21.57 9.74
C ALA A 96 5.63 -21.80 10.83
N GLU A 97 6.91 -21.55 10.53
CA GLU A 97 8.00 -21.60 11.51
C GLU A 97 7.84 -20.63 12.70
N HIS A 98 7.06 -19.56 12.51
CA HIS A 98 6.79 -18.53 13.52
C HIS A 98 5.36 -18.60 14.08
N ASP A 99 4.63 -19.69 13.81
CA ASP A 99 3.21 -19.86 14.20
C ASP A 99 2.28 -18.73 13.71
N VAL A 100 2.61 -18.12 12.57
CA VAL A 100 1.81 -17.07 11.93
C VAL A 100 0.95 -17.68 10.82
N LEU A 101 -0.37 -17.50 10.91
CA LEU A 101 -1.28 -17.91 9.85
C LEU A 101 -1.06 -17.03 8.61
N MET A 102 -0.67 -17.65 7.50
CA MET A 102 -0.61 -16.99 6.20
C MET A 102 -1.89 -17.24 5.40
N ARG A 103 -2.42 -16.18 4.77
CA ARG A 103 -3.48 -16.27 3.76
C ARG A 103 -3.03 -15.66 2.44
N VAL A 104 -3.27 -16.36 1.35
CA VAL A 104 -3.18 -15.80 0.00
C VAL A 104 -4.61 -15.62 -0.49
N PRO A 105 -5.04 -14.41 -0.87
CA PRO A 105 -6.32 -14.25 -1.55
C PRO A 105 -6.26 -15.05 -2.86
N HIS A 106 -7.22 -15.94 -3.08
CA HIS A 106 -7.35 -16.59 -4.38
C HIS A 106 -7.68 -15.51 -5.42
N ALA A 107 -6.68 -15.10 -6.19
CA ALA A 107 -6.87 -14.16 -7.28
C ALA A 107 -7.62 -14.86 -8.41
N THR A 108 -8.95 -14.86 -8.37
CA THR A 108 -9.77 -15.14 -9.56
C THR A 108 -9.88 -13.90 -10.47
N GLY A 109 -9.18 -12.79 -10.15
CA GLY A 109 -9.22 -11.56 -10.93
C GLY A 109 -7.85 -10.89 -11.03
N LEU A 110 -7.37 -10.71 -12.26
CA LEU A 110 -6.21 -9.88 -12.58
C LEU A 110 -6.50 -8.43 -12.18
N LEU A 111 -5.78 -7.88 -11.20
CA LEU A 111 -5.86 -6.45 -10.85
C LEU A 111 -5.22 -5.60 -11.96
N ARG A 112 -5.96 -5.27 -13.02
CA ARG A 112 -5.55 -4.23 -13.97
C ARG A 112 -5.74 -2.84 -13.35
N GLY A 113 -4.69 -2.32 -12.73
CA GLY A 113 -4.62 -0.89 -12.41
C GLY A 113 -4.07 -0.11 -13.60
N SER A 114 -4.85 0.83 -14.16
CA SER A 114 -4.26 1.89 -14.99
C SER A 114 -3.41 2.81 -14.11
N ALA A 115 -2.21 3.16 -14.59
CA ALA A 115 -1.40 4.20 -13.97
C ALA A 115 -2.23 5.50 -13.95
N PRO A 116 -2.21 6.29 -12.85
CA PRO A 116 -2.81 7.62 -12.90
C PRO A 116 -2.13 8.43 -13.99
N ASP A 117 -2.93 8.99 -14.91
CA ASP A 117 -2.44 9.97 -15.87
C ASP A 117 -1.91 11.17 -15.08
N ASN A 118 -0.59 11.31 -15.06
CA ASN A 118 0.12 12.38 -14.37
C ASN A 118 0.52 13.48 -15.35
N SER A 119 -0.10 13.52 -16.54
CA SER A 119 0.10 14.60 -17.49
C SER A 119 -0.35 15.91 -16.83
N PRO A 120 0.50 16.96 -16.84
CA PRO A 120 0.11 18.25 -16.31
C PRO A 120 -1.12 18.72 -17.06
N LYS A 121 -2.22 18.97 -16.33
CA LYS A 121 -3.43 19.57 -16.90
C LYS A 121 -3.01 20.85 -17.59
N ARG A 122 -3.10 20.89 -18.93
CA ARG A 122 -2.87 22.12 -19.70
C ARG A 122 -3.87 23.15 -19.17
N SER A 123 -3.33 24.18 -18.51
CA SER A 123 -4.08 25.37 -18.15
C SER A 123 -4.62 25.97 -19.44
N VAL A 124 -5.94 25.98 -19.59
CA VAL A 124 -6.60 26.77 -20.62
C VAL A 124 -6.45 28.21 -20.18
N ALA A 125 -5.44 28.89 -20.72
CA ALA A 125 -5.21 30.30 -20.47
C ALA A 125 -6.39 31.11 -21.03
N ASP A 126 -6.92 31.95 -20.15
CA ASP A 126 -8.02 32.87 -20.34
C ASP A 126 -7.85 33.72 -21.60
N GLY A 127 -8.79 33.59 -22.53
CA GLY A 127 -8.88 34.45 -23.70
C GLY A 127 -9.45 35.82 -23.31
N ARG A 128 -8.57 36.80 -23.06
CA ARG A 128 -8.93 38.22 -23.14
C ARG A 128 -8.08 38.91 -24.18
N ALA A 129 -8.70 39.10 -25.35
CA ALA A 129 -8.24 40.04 -26.36
C ALA A 129 -8.20 41.46 -25.77
N GLN A 130 -7.06 42.14 -25.92
CA GLN A 130 -6.98 43.61 -25.80
C GLN A 130 -6.82 44.19 -27.22
N PRO A 131 -7.56 45.24 -27.60
CA PRO A 131 -7.40 45.86 -28.91
C PRO A 131 -6.17 46.77 -28.96
N MET A 132 -5.38 46.66 -30.03
CA MET A 132 -4.25 47.55 -30.34
C MET A 132 -4.76 48.94 -30.73
N THR A 133 -4.36 49.96 -29.97
CA THR A 133 -4.38 51.35 -30.44
C THR A 133 -3.11 51.65 -31.22
N LYS A 134 -3.27 51.95 -32.52
CA LYS A 134 -2.22 52.53 -33.38
C LYS A 134 -1.88 53.95 -32.93
N ARG A 135 -0.59 54.27 -32.82
CA ARG A 135 0.03 55.52 -33.26
C ARG A 135 1.53 55.30 -33.47
#